data_AF-A0A9Q3B9M0-F1
#
_entry.id   AF-A0A9Q3B9M0-F1
#
_cell.length_a   1.000
_cell.length_b   1.000
_cell.length_c   1.000
_cell.angle_alpha   90.00
_cell.angle_beta   90.00
_cell.angle_gamma   90.00
#
_symmetry.space_group_name_H-M   'P 1'
#
loop_
_entity.id
_entity.type
_entity.pdbx_description
1 polymer ?
#
loop_
_entity_poly.entity_id
_entity_poly.type
_entity_poly.pdbx_seq_one_letter_code
_entity_poly.pdbx_strand_id
1 'polypeptide(L)'
;MVTINNVLKPLIDELIELNCGVNIITPNHPRGQYVVVKLVGLVGNIIATHKAGGFLSHSAKYFCSCCELKDIEGTHLNLGKLCKWSAVLSASRRWQEAKSTTAQQHLAQYCGI
;
A
#
# COMPACT_ATOMS: atom_id res chain seq x y z
N MET A 1 -14.91 1.22 -0.45
CA MET A 1 -15.18 2.36 0.45
C MET A 1 -14.78 3.63 -0.27
N VAL A 2 -15.73 4.40 -0.80
CA VAL A 2 -15.45 5.48 -1.76
C VAL A 2 -14.91 6.75 -1.07
N THR A 3 -15.29 6.98 0.18
CA THR A 3 -15.01 8.23 0.91
C THR A 3 -13.53 8.49 1.18
N ILE A 4 -12.78 7.50 1.67
CA ILE A 4 -11.36 7.70 2.01
C ILE A 4 -10.49 7.87 0.76
N ASN A 5 -10.81 7.14 -0.31
CA ASN A 5 -10.08 7.25 -1.59
C ASN A 5 -10.27 8.64 -2.19
N ASN A 6 -11.48 9.22 -2.11
CA ASN A 6 -11.72 10.58 -2.60
C ASN A 6 -10.93 11.63 -1.82
N VAL A 7 -10.77 11.44 -0.51
CA VAL A 7 -9.97 12.35 0.35
C VAL A 7 -8.47 12.20 0.06
N LEU A 8 -7.99 10.97 -0.12
CA LEU A 8 -6.56 10.70 -0.35
C LEU A 8 -6.11 10.99 -1.79
N LYS A 9 -7.02 10.93 -2.77
CA LYS A 9 -6.71 11.11 -4.19
C LYS A 9 -5.85 12.34 -4.50
N PRO A 10 -6.19 13.58 -4.08
CA PRO A 10 -5.35 14.74 -4.39
C PRO A 10 -3.93 14.62 -3.83
N LEU A 11 -3.78 14.07 -2.61
CA LEU A 11 -2.47 13.85 -2.00
C LEU A 11 -1.65 12.82 -2.78
N ILE A 12 -2.30 11.75 -3.27
CA ILE A 12 -1.65 10.72 -4.08
C ILE A 12 -1.23 11.31 -5.44
N ASP A 13 -2.09 12.09 -6.07
CA ASP A 13 -1.81 12.71 -7.38
C ASP A 13 -0.60 13.66 -7.27
N GLU A 14 -0.54 14.52 -6.23
CA GLU A 14 0.62 15.38 -5.95
C GLU A 14 1.90 14.58 -5.62
N LEU A 15 1.79 13.52 -4.81
CA LEU A 15 2.94 12.67 -4.49
C LEU A 15 3.52 12.00 -5.74
N ILE A 16 2.69 11.60 -6.70
CA ILE A 16 3.14 11.03 -7.98
C ILE A 16 3.93 12.05 -8.78
N GLU A 17 3.45 13.30 -8.85
CA GLU A 17 4.15 14.39 -9.52
C GLU A 17 5.51 14.69 -8.86
N LEU A 18 5.51 14.89 -7.53
CA LEU A 18 6.71 15.19 -6.76
C LEU A 18 7.71 14.02 -6.70
N ASN A 19 7.26 12.79 -6.96
CA ASN A 19 8.12 11.61 -7.04
C ASN A 19 9.02 11.61 -8.28
N CYS A 20 8.60 12.28 -9.37
CA CYS A 20 9.46 12.54 -10.53
C CYS A 20 10.46 13.69 -10.26
N GLY A 21 10.09 14.59 -9.35
CA GLY A 21 10.89 15.73 -8.92
C GLY A 21 10.44 17.05 -9.56
N VAL A 22 10.64 18.14 -8.83
CA VAL A 22 10.22 19.48 -9.22
C VAL A 22 11.31 20.49 -8.88
N ASN A 23 11.46 21.53 -9.71
CA ASN A 23 12.34 22.65 -9.41
C ASN A 23 11.56 23.74 -8.66
N ILE A 24 11.91 23.99 -7.40
CA ILE A 24 11.23 24.97 -6.55
C ILE A 24 12.12 26.21 -6.42
N ILE A 25 11.61 27.36 -6.84
CA ILE A 25 12.28 28.66 -6.68
C ILE A 25 11.85 29.26 -5.35
N THR A 26 12.82 29.65 -4.53
CA THR A 26 12.59 30.32 -3.25
C THR A 26 13.48 31.56 -3.14
N PRO A 27 13.17 32.56 -2.28
CA PRO A 27 14.03 33.72 -2.11
C PRO A 27 15.48 33.37 -1.75
N ASN A 28 15.68 32.31 -0.96
CA ASN A 28 17.01 31.81 -0.58
C ASN A 28 17.69 30.98 -1.68
N HIS A 29 16.92 30.50 -2.66
CA HIS A 29 17.41 29.71 -3.81
C HIS A 29 16.86 30.30 -5.12
N PRO A 30 17.37 31.47 -5.57
CA PRO A 30 16.84 32.18 -6.73
C PRO A 30 17.06 31.43 -8.06
N ARG A 31 18.00 30.48 -8.11
CA ARG A 31 18.21 29.58 -9.27
C ARG A 31 17.32 28.32 -9.23
N GLY A 32 16.48 28.20 -8.22
CA GLY A 32 15.71 26.99 -7.94
C GLY A 32 16.51 25.92 -7.20
N GLN A 33 15.77 25.01 -6.56
CA GLN A 33 16.28 23.79 -5.97
C GLN A 33 15.46 22.61 -6.51
N TYR A 34 16.13 21.59 -7.03
CA TYR A 34 15.49 20.36 -7.44
C TYR A 34 15.13 19.53 -6.19
N VAL A 35 13.84 19.27 -6.00
CA VAL A 35 13.30 18.54 -4.86
C VAL A 35 12.55 17.31 -5.36
N VAL A 36 12.76 16.18 -4.69
CA VAL A 36 12.05 14.93 -4.94
C VAL A 36 11.40 14.49 -3.64
N VAL A 37 10.10 14.17 -3.68
CA VAL A 37 9.38 13.63 -2.52
C VAL A 37 9.14 12.14 -2.73
N LYS A 38 9.48 11.33 -1.72
CA LYS A 38 9.27 9.88 -1.72
C LYS A 38 8.37 9.48 -0.55
N LEU A 39 7.36 8.66 -0.82
CA LEU A 39 6.56 8.04 0.23
C LEU A 39 7.32 6.88 0.85
N VAL A 40 7.62 6.97 2.15
CA VAL A 40 8.45 5.98 2.85
C VAL A 40 7.61 4.91 3.57
N GLY A 41 6.37 5.22 3.96
CA GLY A 41 5.50 4.24 4.61
C GLY A 41 4.11 4.78 4.95
N LEU A 42 3.22 3.85 5.32
CA LEU A 42 1.88 4.15 5.83
C LEU A 42 1.90 4.05 7.36
N VAL A 43 1.61 5.17 8.04
CA VAL A 43 1.59 5.23 9.50
C VAL A 43 0.15 5.37 9.98
N GLY A 44 -0.27 4.46 10.87
CA GLY A 44 -1.61 4.44 11.42
C GLY A 44 -1.88 3.15 12.19
N ASN A 45 -3.09 3.00 12.72
CA ASN A 45 -3.50 1.72 13.28
C ASN A 45 -3.61 0.65 12.17
N ILE A 46 -3.55 -0.62 12.55
CA ILE A 46 -3.52 -1.75 11.61
C ILE A 46 -4.70 -1.75 10.63
N ILE A 47 -5.89 -1.34 11.08
CA ILE A 47 -7.10 -1.29 10.25
C ILE A 47 -6.97 -0.21 9.17
N ALA A 48 -6.48 0.97 9.52
CA ALA A 48 -6.29 2.08 8.60
C ALA A 48 -5.18 1.78 7.59
N THR A 49 -4.04 1.27 8.05
CA THR A 49 -2.91 0.95 7.16
C THR A 49 -3.24 -0.21 6.21
N HIS A 50 -3.99 -1.22 6.67
CA HIS A 50 -4.44 -2.30 5.79
C HIS A 50 -5.40 -1.80 4.72
N LYS A 51 -6.40 -0.99 5.08
CA LYS A 51 -7.32 -0.41 4.10
C LYS A 51 -6.61 0.50 3.09
N ALA A 52 -5.68 1.33 3.55
CA ALA A 52 -4.93 2.22 2.67
C ALA A 52 -3.93 1.47 1.77
N GLY A 53 -3.30 0.41 2.30
CA GLY A 53 -2.33 -0.41 1.59
C GLY A 53 -2.93 -1.47 0.66
N GLY A 54 -4.25 -1.67 0.71
CA GLY A 54 -4.91 -2.73 -0.05
C GLY A 54 -4.57 -4.13 0.47
N PHE A 55 -4.60 -4.29 1.80
CA PHE A 55 -4.48 -5.56 2.49
C PHE A 55 -5.84 -5.96 3.09
N LEU A 56 -6.03 -7.27 3.25
CA LEU A 56 -7.19 -7.81 3.95
C LEU A 56 -7.22 -7.43 5.43
N SER A 57 -8.34 -7.71 6.10
CA SER A 57 -8.51 -7.48 7.55
C SER A 57 -7.40 -8.12 8.38
N HIS A 58 -7.10 -7.54 9.54
CA HIS A 58 -6.27 -8.13 10.58
C HIS A 58 -6.73 -9.52 11.06
N SER A 59 -7.98 -9.90 10.75
CA SER A 59 -8.57 -11.21 11.04
C SER A 59 -8.51 -12.20 9.85
N ALA A 60 -7.90 -11.80 8.72
CA ALA A 60 -7.75 -12.67 7.57
C ALA A 60 -6.62 -13.68 7.77
N LYS A 61 -6.62 -14.74 6.95
CA LYS A 61 -5.57 -15.77 6.95
C LYS A 61 -4.16 -15.16 6.85
N TYR A 62 -3.99 -14.18 5.96
CA TYR A 62 -2.81 -13.32 5.89
C TYR A 62 -3.12 -12.00 6.59
N PHE A 63 -2.75 -11.91 7.86
CA PHE A 63 -3.05 -10.74 8.68
C PHE A 63 -1.88 -9.75 8.76
N CYS A 64 -0.68 -10.13 8.31
CA CYS A 64 0.51 -9.27 8.39
C CYS A 64 0.75 -8.58 7.05
N SER A 65 0.85 -7.24 7.05
CA SER A 65 1.22 -6.46 5.87
C SER A 65 2.73 -6.53 5.53
N CYS A 66 3.56 -6.99 6.47
CA CYS A 66 5.01 -7.06 6.30
C CYS A 66 5.51 -8.44 5.84
N CYS A 67 4.79 -9.53 6.15
CA CYS A 67 5.24 -10.89 5.86
C CYS A 67 4.09 -11.85 5.54
N GLU A 68 4.41 -12.97 4.88
CA GLU A 68 3.45 -13.99 4.42
C GLU A 68 3.02 -14.96 5.54
N LEU A 69 2.97 -14.50 6.80
CA LEU A 69 2.54 -15.33 7.92
C LEU A 69 1.05 -15.66 7.81
N LYS A 70 0.73 -16.95 7.99
CA LYS A 70 -0.61 -17.49 7.90
C LYS A 70 -1.00 -18.06 9.24
N ASP A 71 -2.10 -17.57 9.80
CA ASP A 71 -2.62 -18.04 11.09
C ASP A 71 -1.59 -17.95 12.23
N ILE A 72 -2.02 -18.11 13.49
CA ILE A 72 -1.11 -18.23 14.64
C ILE A 72 -1.36 -19.59 15.26
N GLU A 73 -1.16 -20.65 14.49
CA GLU A 73 -1.15 -22.01 15.02
C GLU A 73 0.20 -22.25 15.73
N GLY A 74 0.25 -21.87 17.00
CA GLY A 74 1.40 -22.11 17.87
C GLY A 74 2.01 -20.84 18.47
N THR A 75 2.48 -20.95 19.71
CA THR A 75 2.99 -19.89 20.60
C THR A 75 4.28 -19.17 20.13
N HIS A 76 4.70 -19.35 18.88
CA HIS A 76 5.93 -18.77 18.35
C HIS A 76 5.63 -17.74 17.26
N LEU A 77 5.53 -16.48 17.68
CA LEU A 77 5.43 -15.30 16.81
C LEU A 77 6.78 -15.03 16.13
N ASN A 78 7.08 -15.82 15.10
CA ASN A 78 8.21 -15.54 14.20
C ASN A 78 7.72 -14.76 12.98
N LEU A 79 8.56 -13.86 12.47
CA LEU A 79 8.31 -13.25 11.18
C LEU A 79 8.30 -14.32 10.09
N GLY A 80 7.23 -14.34 9.30
CA GLY A 80 7.19 -15.10 8.06
C GLY A 80 8.15 -14.52 7.02
N LYS A 81 8.12 -15.09 5.82
CA LYS A 81 8.84 -14.53 4.67
C LYS A 81 8.37 -13.10 4.40
N LEU A 82 9.31 -12.15 4.32
CA LEU A 82 8.99 -10.75 4.06
C LEU A 82 8.30 -10.56 2.70
N CYS A 83 7.24 -9.75 2.72
CA CYS A 83 6.51 -9.38 1.51
C CYS A 83 7.37 -8.46 0.64
N LYS A 84 7.41 -8.73 -0.67
CA LYS A 84 7.98 -7.81 -1.64
C LYS A 84 6.89 -6.89 -2.15
N TRP A 85 7.12 -5.58 -2.13
CA TRP A 85 6.16 -4.59 -2.63
C TRP A 85 5.74 -4.85 -4.09
N SER A 86 6.66 -5.29 -4.94
CA SER A 86 6.37 -5.67 -6.33
C SER A 86 5.37 -6.82 -6.44
N ALA A 87 5.44 -7.80 -5.53
CA ALA A 87 4.50 -8.92 -5.48
C ALA A 87 3.10 -8.42 -5.09
N VAL A 88 3.01 -7.61 -4.04
CA VAL A 88 1.75 -6.98 -3.59
C VAL A 88 1.12 -6.18 -4.73
N LEU A 89 1.89 -5.29 -5.37
CA LEU A 89 1.40 -4.47 -6.48
C LEU A 89 0.93 -5.31 -7.68
N SER A 90 1.66 -6.38 -8.03
CA SER A 90 1.26 -7.28 -9.11
C SER A 90 -0.04 -8.02 -8.80
N ALA A 91 -0.23 -8.44 -7.54
CA ALA A 91 -1.46 -9.07 -7.10
C ALA A 91 -2.63 -8.07 -7.12
N SER A 92 -2.43 -6.83 -6.66
CA SER A 92 -3.47 -5.79 -6.65
C SER A 92 -3.92 -5.44 -8.06
N ARG A 93 -3.01 -5.40 -9.05
CA ARG A 93 -3.38 -5.23 -10.47
C ARG A 93 -4.23 -6.39 -10.98
N ARG A 94 -3.81 -7.63 -10.72
CA ARG A 94 -4.60 -8.82 -11.10
C ARG A 94 -5.99 -8.83 -10.46
N TRP A 95 -6.09 -8.36 -9.22
CA TRP A 95 -7.37 -8.18 -8.52
C TRP A 95 -8.22 -7.11 -9.20
N GLN A 96 -7.65 -5.97 -9.57
CA GLN A 96 -8.35 -4.89 -10.27
C GLN A 96 -8.83 -5.33 -11.67
N GLU A 97 -8.03 -6.11 -12.39
CA GLU A 97 -8.32 -6.62 -13.73
C GLU A 97 -9.26 -7.84 -13.75
N ALA A 98 -9.55 -8.44 -12.58
CA ALA A 98 -10.39 -9.61 -12.49
C ALA A 98 -11.84 -9.31 -12.91
N LYS A 99 -12.40 -10.18 -13.75
CA LYS A 99 -13.72 -9.97 -14.39
C LYS A 99 -14.91 -10.25 -13.49
N SER A 100 -14.70 -10.81 -12.29
CA SER A 100 -15.78 -11.15 -11.37
C SER A 100 -15.38 -10.92 -9.91
N THR A 101 -16.39 -10.62 -9.10
CA THR A 101 -16.24 -10.48 -7.65
C THR A 101 -15.74 -11.76 -6.98
N THR A 102 -16.14 -12.93 -7.49
CA THR A 102 -15.62 -14.22 -7.01
C THR A 102 -14.12 -14.37 -7.30
N ALA A 103 -13.67 -13.99 -8.49
CA ALA A 103 -12.24 -14.02 -8.84
C ALA A 103 -11.44 -13.04 -7.99
N GLN A 104 -11.98 -11.84 -7.75
CA GLN A 104 -11.42 -10.85 -6.84
C GLN A 104 -11.28 -11.39 -5.41
N GLN A 105 -12.34 -11.97 -4.86
CA GLN A 105 -12.33 -12.57 -3.52
C GLN A 105 -11.32 -13.72 -3.41
N HIS A 106 -11.24 -14.58 -4.42
CA HIS A 106 -10.27 -15.67 -4.46
C HIS A 106 -8.82 -15.14 -4.49
N LEU A 107 -8.53 -14.15 -5.34
CA LEU A 107 -7.21 -13.52 -5.38
C LEU A 107 -6.85 -12.86 -4.06
N ALA A 108 -7.79 -12.14 -3.46
CA ALA A 108 -7.62 -11.47 -2.18
C ALA A 108 -7.24 -12.47 -1.07
N GLN A 109 -8.00 -13.54 -0.93
CA GLN A 109 -7.75 -14.58 0.07
C GLN A 109 -6.43 -15.34 -0.17
N TYR A 110 -6.06 -15.57 -1.44
CA TYR A 110 -4.85 -16.30 -1.80
C TYR A 110 -3.57 -15.48 -1.61
N CYS A 111 -3.64 -14.17 -1.90
CA CYS A 111 -2.50 -13.25 -1.89
C CYS A 111 -2.42 -12.35 -0.66
N GLY A 112 -3.47 -12.28 0.17
CA GLY A 112 -3.51 -11.41 1.36
C GLY A 112 -3.73 -9.92 1.07
N ILE A 113 -4.27 -9.59 -0.11
CA ILE A 113 -4.54 -8.22 -0.58
C ILE A 113 -6.04 -7.92 -0.63
#